data_AF-A0A382B7I0-F1
#
_entry.id   AF-A0A382B7I0-F1
#
_cell.length_a   1.000
_cell.length_b   1.000
_cell.length_c   1.000
_cell.angle_alpha   90.00
_cell.angle_beta   90.00
_cell.angle_gamma   90.00
#
_symmetry.space_group_name_H-M   'P 1'
#
loop_
_entity.id
_entity.type
_entity.pdbx_description
1 polymer ?
#
loop_
_entity_poly.entity_id
_entity_poly.type
_entity_poly.pdbx_seq_one_letter_code
_entity_poly.pdbx_strand_id
1 'polypeptide(L)'
;VVKKLFVVIFFFISNSLVAQTIKPLTNYSFEELLNDENANHFVLEGCISLYSAITELTKKKYPELANEFFEIANTIYPYGIISLSKKNTISYEEAEKIFFVNVSNLTNEYIDEMNRNGKKNGSYFKGSFLGDDLRFCHEVTKLVQSIVLESLGE
;
A
#
# COMPACT_ATOMS: atom_id res chain seq x y z
N VAL A 1 -39.64 -31.02 -44.82
CA VAL A 1 -38.28 -30.73 -45.34
C VAL A 1 -37.64 -29.66 -44.46
N VAL A 2 -36.56 -30.04 -43.76
CA VAL A 2 -35.48 -29.22 -43.17
C VAL A 2 -35.81 -28.23 -42.04
N LYS A 3 -35.76 -28.75 -40.80
CA LYS A 3 -34.90 -28.34 -39.67
C LYS A 3 -34.11 -27.02 -39.86
N LYS A 4 -34.28 -26.04 -38.96
CA LYS A 4 -33.16 -25.15 -38.55
C LYS A 4 -33.41 -24.57 -37.16
N LEU A 5 -32.80 -25.24 -36.19
CA LEU A 5 -32.59 -24.82 -34.81
C LEU A 5 -31.59 -23.66 -34.84
N PHE A 6 -32.01 -22.44 -34.50
CA PHE A 6 -31.07 -21.33 -34.26
C PHE A 6 -30.65 -21.38 -32.79
N VAL A 7 -29.54 -22.07 -32.53
CA VAL A 7 -28.81 -21.97 -31.27
C VAL A 7 -27.93 -20.72 -31.36
N VAL A 8 -28.28 -19.66 -30.65
CA VAL A 8 -27.38 -18.52 -30.46
C VAL A 8 -26.52 -18.82 -29.23
N ILE A 9 -25.32 -19.35 -29.45
CA ILE A 9 -24.26 -19.41 -28.43
C ILE A 9 -23.71 -17.99 -28.29
N PHE A 10 -24.08 -17.30 -27.21
CA PHE A 10 -23.35 -16.12 -26.78
C PHE A 10 -21.99 -16.59 -26.22
N PHE A 11 -20.92 -16.30 -26.95
CA PHE A 11 -19.56 -16.38 -26.45
C PHE A 11 -19.42 -15.38 -25.29
N PHE A 12 -19.46 -15.87 -24.06
CA PHE A 12 -18.94 -15.12 -22.92
C PHE A 12 -17.43 -15.04 -23.10
N ILE A 13 -16.94 -13.95 -23.69
CA ILE A 13 -15.55 -13.56 -23.53
C ILE A 13 -15.43 -13.17 -22.06
N SER A 14 -15.12 -14.13 -21.20
CA SER A 14 -14.68 -13.85 -19.84
C SER A 14 -13.34 -13.14 -19.98
N ASN A 15 -13.36 -11.80 -20.06
CA ASN A 15 -12.21 -11.03 -19.65
C ASN A 15 -11.92 -11.50 -18.23
N SER A 16 -10.84 -12.25 -18.03
CA SER A 16 -10.32 -12.46 -16.70
C SER A 16 -9.93 -11.07 -16.21
N LEU A 17 -10.84 -10.41 -15.49
CA LEU A 17 -10.49 -9.27 -14.66
C LEU A 17 -9.48 -9.86 -13.67
N VAL A 18 -8.19 -9.70 -13.95
CA VAL A 18 -7.15 -9.94 -12.96
C VAL A 18 -7.43 -8.91 -11.88
N ALA A 19 -8.03 -9.38 -10.79
CA ALA A 19 -8.38 -8.54 -9.67
C ALA A 19 -7.12 -7.90 -9.11
N GLN A 20 -7.21 -6.61 -8.74
CA GLN A 20 -6.15 -5.95 -7.99
C GLN A 20 -5.94 -6.72 -6.69
N THR A 21 -4.69 -7.07 -6.38
CA THR A 21 -4.37 -7.85 -5.17
C THR A 21 -4.31 -6.97 -3.93
N ILE A 22 -4.12 -5.66 -4.11
CA ILE A 22 -3.98 -4.67 -3.03
C ILE A 22 -5.17 -3.73 -3.08
N LYS A 23 -5.74 -3.44 -1.90
CA LYS A 23 -6.82 -2.46 -1.74
C LYS A 23 -6.22 -1.04 -1.70
N PRO A 24 -6.73 -0.07 -2.48
CA PRO A 24 -6.28 1.31 -2.43
C PRO A 24 -6.43 1.95 -1.04
N LEU A 25 -5.41 2.72 -0.63
CA LEU A 25 -5.32 3.41 0.66
C LEU A 25 -6.18 4.67 0.71
N THR A 26 -6.38 5.31 -0.44
CA THR A 26 -7.17 6.55 -0.63
C THR A 26 -8.67 6.44 -0.28
N ASN A 27 -9.14 5.27 0.16
CA ASN A 27 -10.51 5.05 0.62
C ASN A 27 -10.77 5.56 2.05
N TYR A 28 -9.77 6.10 2.74
CA TYR A 28 -9.89 6.61 4.11
C TYR A 28 -9.56 8.10 4.18
N SER A 29 -10.32 8.83 4.98
CA SER A 29 -10.07 10.22 5.36
C SER A 29 -9.14 10.34 6.56
N PHE A 30 -8.47 11.48 6.74
CA PHE A 30 -7.60 11.71 7.91
C PHE A 30 -8.36 11.61 9.24
N GLU A 31 -9.62 12.04 9.28
CA GLU A 31 -10.45 11.91 10.47
C GLU A 31 -10.70 10.43 10.83
N GLU A 32 -10.95 9.58 9.84
CA GLU A 32 -11.05 8.13 10.06
C GLU A 32 -9.73 7.54 10.57
N LEU A 33 -8.59 8.00 10.04
CA LEU A 33 -7.28 7.52 10.52
C LEU A 33 -6.99 7.90 11.97
N LEU A 34 -7.58 8.97 12.49
CA LEU A 34 -7.41 9.39 13.89
C LEU A 34 -8.34 8.63 14.84
N ASN A 35 -9.49 8.17 14.35
CA ASN A 35 -10.57 7.64 15.19
C ASN A 35 -10.76 6.11 15.05
N ASP A 36 -10.25 5.48 13.99
CA ASP A 36 -10.37 4.04 13.76
C ASP A 36 -8.98 3.38 13.71
N GLU A 37 -8.69 2.57 14.72
CA GLU A 37 -7.42 1.85 14.85
C GLU A 37 -7.16 0.87 13.70
N ASN A 38 -8.21 0.31 13.10
CA ASN A 38 -8.07 -0.58 11.93
C ASN A 38 -7.71 0.20 10.69
N ALA A 39 -8.36 1.34 10.45
CA ALA A 39 -8.04 2.22 9.33
C ALA A 39 -6.62 2.79 9.48
N ASN A 40 -6.28 3.26 10.69
CA ASN A 40 -4.95 3.76 11.03
C ASN A 40 -3.87 2.73 10.73
N HIS A 41 -4.01 1.52 11.29
CA HIS A 41 -3.04 0.45 11.10
C HIS A 41 -2.92 0.02 9.64
N PHE A 42 -4.06 -0.17 8.95
CA PHE A 42 -4.08 -0.56 7.54
C PHE A 42 -3.35 0.45 6.66
N VAL A 43 -3.56 1.74 6.87
CA VAL A 43 -2.91 2.79 6.09
C VAL A 43 -1.43 2.90 6.43
N LEU A 44 -1.03 2.83 7.70
CA LEU A 44 0.38 2.87 8.07
C LEU A 44 1.16 1.69 7.49
N GLU A 45 0.64 0.47 7.65
CA GLU A 45 1.23 -0.75 7.07
C GLU A 45 1.35 -0.61 5.55
N GLY A 46 0.28 -0.17 4.89
CA GLY A 46 0.24 0.06 3.45
C GLY A 46 1.28 1.09 2.97
N CYS A 47 1.39 2.23 3.65
CA CYS A 47 2.33 3.28 3.27
C CYS A 47 3.79 2.87 3.47
N ILE A 48 4.09 2.20 4.59
CA ILE A 48 5.43 1.66 4.86
C ILE A 48 5.84 0.64 3.79
N SER A 49 4.95 -0.29 3.45
CA SER A 49 5.20 -1.27 2.39
C SER A 49 5.32 -0.63 1.01
N LEU A 50 4.52 0.40 0.71
CA LEU A 50 4.59 1.12 -0.56
C LEU A 50 5.95 1.83 -0.72
N TYR A 51 6.40 2.56 0.30
CA TYR A 51 7.71 3.20 0.28
C TYR A 51 8.85 2.17 0.17
N SER A 52 8.75 1.07 0.91
CA SER A 52 9.73 -0.03 0.87
C SER A 52 9.81 -0.66 -0.53
N ALA A 53 8.67 -0.84 -1.22
CA ALA A 53 8.63 -1.34 -2.58
C ALA A 53 9.32 -0.39 -3.57
N ILE A 54 9.08 0.92 -3.41
CA ILE A 54 9.72 1.95 -4.24
C ILE A 54 11.24 1.95 -4.02
N THR A 55 11.70 1.88 -2.77
CA THR A 55 13.11 1.72 -2.41
C THR A 55 13.73 0.54 -3.14
N GLU A 56 13.13 -0.64 -3.04
CA GLU A 56 13.64 -1.87 -3.65
C GLU A 56 13.72 -1.80 -5.18
N LEU A 57 12.69 -1.23 -5.83
CA LEU A 57 12.64 -1.09 -7.28
C LEU A 57 13.61 -0.03 -7.82
N THR A 58 13.97 0.97 -7.02
CA THR A 58 14.77 2.12 -7.47
C THR A 58 16.24 2.03 -7.06
N LYS A 59 16.59 1.28 -6.00
CA LYS A 59 17.95 1.26 -5.41
C LYS A 59 19.11 1.06 -6.36
N LYS A 60 18.93 0.28 -7.44
CA LYS A 60 20.00 0.02 -8.42
C LYS A 60 20.21 1.19 -9.39
N LYS A 61 19.12 1.86 -9.78
CA LYS A 61 19.14 2.87 -10.84
C LYS A 61 19.16 4.30 -10.30
N TYR A 62 18.50 4.52 -9.17
CA TYR A 62 18.33 5.82 -8.50
C TYR A 62 18.56 5.63 -6.98
N PRO A 63 19.81 5.40 -6.55
CA PRO A 63 20.11 5.07 -5.15
C PRO A 63 19.77 6.21 -4.18
N GLU A 64 19.95 7.47 -4.58
CA GLU A 64 19.58 8.64 -3.74
C GLU A 64 18.08 8.67 -3.48
N LEU A 65 17.26 8.53 -4.53
CA LEU A 65 15.81 8.45 -4.41
C LEU A 65 15.36 7.25 -3.55
N ALA A 66 16.01 6.10 -3.73
CA ALA A 66 15.73 4.93 -2.91
C ALA A 66 16.03 5.19 -1.43
N ASN A 67 17.10 5.92 -1.13
CA ASN A 67 17.43 6.30 0.24
C ASN A 67 16.39 7.23 0.84
N GLU A 68 15.87 8.21 0.09
CA GLU A 68 14.79 9.09 0.56
C GLU A 68 13.55 8.29 0.97
N PHE A 69 13.11 7.34 0.13
CA PHE A 69 11.95 6.50 0.47
C PHE A 69 12.22 5.54 1.63
N PHE A 70 13.45 5.03 1.74
CA PHE A 70 13.86 4.22 2.88
C PHE A 70 13.80 5.00 4.20
N GLU A 71 14.30 6.23 4.22
CA GLU A 71 14.26 7.10 5.40
C GLU A 71 12.83 7.47 5.80
N ILE A 72 11.98 7.79 4.81
CA ILE A 72 10.55 8.05 5.05
C ILE A 72 9.88 6.81 5.67
N ALA A 73 10.08 5.62 5.09
CA ALA A 73 9.51 4.38 5.62
C ALA A 73 9.94 4.14 7.07
N ASN A 74 11.23 4.27 7.37
CA ASN A 74 11.76 4.08 8.72
C ASN A 74 11.26 5.13 9.72
N THR A 75 10.99 6.35 9.27
CA THR A 75 10.43 7.41 10.13
C THR A 75 9.05 7.03 10.66
N ILE A 76 8.20 6.44 9.81
CA ILE A 76 6.85 6.05 10.21
C ILE A 76 6.74 4.59 10.71
N TYR A 77 7.78 3.79 10.56
CA TYR A 77 7.80 2.36 10.93
C TYR A 77 7.40 2.07 12.39
N PRO A 78 7.95 2.80 13.40
CA PRO A 78 7.55 2.57 14.79
C PRO A 78 6.06 2.84 15.05
N TYR A 79 5.45 3.78 14.33
CA TYR A 79 4.03 4.06 14.43
C TYR A 79 3.18 2.94 13.85
N GLY A 80 3.66 2.29 12.79
CA GLY A 80 3.09 1.04 12.28
C GLY A 80 3.04 -0.05 13.36
N ILE A 81 4.15 -0.25 14.08
CA ILE A 81 4.21 -1.21 15.21
C ILE A 81 3.24 -0.81 16.32
N ILE A 82 3.24 0.46 16.73
CA ILE A 82 2.35 0.98 17.78
C ILE A 82 0.87 0.80 17.38
N SER A 83 0.52 1.08 16.12
CA SER A 83 -0.84 0.91 15.62
C SER A 83 -1.31 -0.54 15.70
N LEU A 84 -0.44 -1.50 15.34
CA LEU A 84 -0.74 -2.92 15.44
C LEU A 84 -0.88 -3.37 16.90
N SER A 85 0.03 -2.92 17.75
CA SER A 85 0.03 -3.21 19.19
C SER A 85 -1.28 -2.77 19.84
N LYS A 86 -1.77 -1.56 19.54
CA LYS A 86 -3.05 -1.04 20.02
C LYS A 86 -4.23 -1.85 19.48
N LYS A 87 -4.32 -1.95 18.15
CA LYS A 87 -5.41 -2.64 17.45
C LYS A 87 -5.61 -4.07 17.94
N ASN A 88 -4.53 -4.81 18.18
CA ASN A 88 -4.59 -6.21 18.60
C ASN A 88 -4.44 -6.40 20.12
N THR A 89 -4.24 -5.32 20.89
CA THR A 89 -3.97 -5.38 22.34
C THR A 89 -2.82 -6.34 22.70
N ILE A 90 -1.70 -6.24 21.99
CA ILE A 90 -0.49 -7.05 22.18
C ILE A 90 0.71 -6.17 22.57
N SER A 91 1.76 -6.79 23.10
CA SER A 91 2.99 -6.07 23.45
C SER A 91 3.67 -5.46 22.21
N TYR A 92 4.46 -4.40 22.39
CA TYR A 92 5.24 -3.80 21.30
C TYR A 92 6.20 -4.82 20.67
N GLU A 93 6.87 -5.64 21.48
CA GLU A 93 7.83 -6.65 21.00
C GLU A 93 7.14 -7.73 20.15
N GLU A 94 5.93 -8.14 20.52
CA GLU A 94 5.13 -9.07 19.74
C GLU A 94 4.62 -8.44 18.44
N ALA A 95 4.13 -7.19 18.53
CA ALA A 95 3.68 -6.42 17.38
C ALA A 95 4.82 -6.22 16.38
N GLU A 96 6.03 -5.91 16.82
CA GLU A 96 7.20 -5.70 15.95
C GLU A 96 7.49 -6.92 15.07
N LYS A 97 7.46 -8.12 15.65
CA LYS A 97 7.70 -9.38 14.93
C LYS A 97 6.63 -9.64 13.88
N ILE A 98 5.36 -9.44 14.22
CA ILE A 98 4.23 -9.61 13.29
C ILE A 98 4.29 -8.55 12.19
N PHE A 99 4.51 -7.30 12.57
CA PHE A 99 4.53 -6.16 11.68
C PHE A 99 5.63 -6.29 10.62
N PHE A 100 6.82 -6.75 11.01
CA PHE A 100 7.90 -7.04 10.06
C PHE A 100 7.49 -8.05 8.98
N VAL A 101 6.84 -9.14 9.38
CA VAL A 101 6.37 -10.16 8.42
C VAL A 101 5.30 -9.59 7.49
N ASN A 102 4.33 -8.87 8.04
CA ASN A 102 3.26 -8.24 7.25
C ASN A 102 3.82 -7.25 6.24
N VAL A 103 4.66 -6.30 6.69
CA VAL A 103 5.26 -5.28 5.84
C VAL A 103 6.09 -5.91 4.73
N SER A 104 6.88 -6.95 5.05
CA SER A 104 7.68 -7.67 4.06
C SER A 104 6.81 -8.33 2.98
N ASN A 105 5.75 -9.02 3.38
CA ASN A 105 4.82 -9.65 2.46
C ASN A 105 4.11 -8.61 1.57
N LEU A 106 3.55 -7.57 2.18
CA LEU A 106 2.84 -6.51 1.46
C LEU A 106 3.78 -5.69 0.55
N THR A 107 5.06 -5.53 0.93
CA THR A 107 6.08 -4.94 0.06
C THR A 107 6.25 -5.73 -1.22
N ASN A 108 6.33 -7.06 -1.12
CA ASN A 108 6.44 -7.93 -2.30
C ASN A 108 5.19 -7.83 -3.18
N GLU A 109 4.00 -7.76 -2.59
CA GLU A 109 2.76 -7.54 -3.34
C GLU A 109 2.77 -6.21 -4.09
N TYR A 110 3.23 -5.12 -3.47
CA TYR A 110 3.38 -3.82 -4.14
C TYR A 110 4.40 -3.87 -5.28
N ILE A 111 5.53 -4.55 -5.09
CA ILE A 111 6.54 -4.77 -6.13
C ILE A 111 5.91 -5.50 -7.33
N ASP A 112 5.15 -6.55 -7.08
CA ASP A 112 4.47 -7.31 -8.13
C ASP A 112 3.44 -6.45 -8.87
N GLU A 113 2.62 -5.68 -8.15
CA GLU A 113 1.63 -4.79 -8.76
C GLU A 113 2.28 -3.67 -9.58
N MET A 114 3.34 -3.05 -9.06
CA MET A 114 4.13 -2.05 -9.79
C MET A 114 4.75 -2.63 -11.05
N ASN A 115 5.34 -3.83 -10.98
CA ASN A 115 5.91 -4.49 -12.15
C ASN A 115 4.85 -4.86 -13.18
N ARG A 116 3.67 -5.35 -12.76
CA ARG A 116 2.52 -5.59 -13.65
C ARG A 116 2.10 -4.29 -14.35
N ASN A 117 1.94 -3.21 -13.59
CA ASN A 117 1.56 -1.92 -14.13
C ASN A 117 2.64 -1.35 -15.08
N GLY A 118 3.91 -1.48 -14.72
CA GLY A 118 5.05 -1.09 -15.53
C GLY A 118 5.08 -1.77 -16.89
N LYS A 119 4.83 -3.08 -16.95
CA LYS A 119 4.71 -3.83 -18.21
C LYS A 119 3.53 -3.38 -19.06
N LYS A 120 2.40 -3.03 -18.44
CA LYS A 120 1.17 -2.63 -19.11
C LYS A 120 1.20 -1.19 -19.63
N ASN A 121 1.70 -0.25 -18.82
CA ASN A 121 1.56 1.19 -19.02
C ASN A 121 2.90 1.92 -19.23
N GLY A 122 4.03 1.21 -19.20
CA GLY A 122 5.37 1.80 -19.32
C GLY A 122 5.78 2.64 -18.09
N SER A 123 5.04 2.55 -16.99
CA SER A 123 5.26 3.29 -15.75
C SER A 123 4.69 2.48 -14.59
N TYR A 124 5.38 2.49 -13.43
CA TYR A 124 4.88 1.82 -12.22
C TYR A 124 3.61 2.47 -11.67
N PHE A 125 3.37 3.76 -11.91
CA PHE A 125 2.28 4.51 -11.31
C PHE A 125 1.20 4.97 -12.30
N LYS A 126 1.57 5.30 -13.54
CA LYS A 126 0.62 5.89 -14.49
C LYS A 126 -0.51 4.91 -14.78
N GLY A 127 -1.75 5.39 -14.71
CA GLY A 127 -2.94 4.59 -14.99
C GLY A 127 -3.27 3.54 -13.92
N SER A 128 -2.73 3.68 -12.70
CA SER A 128 -3.08 2.87 -11.53
C SER A 128 -3.32 3.75 -10.30
N PHE A 129 -3.89 3.15 -9.25
CA PHE A 129 -4.14 3.79 -7.96
C PHE A 129 -2.84 4.12 -7.20
N LEU A 130 -1.72 3.49 -7.56
CA LEU A 130 -0.45 3.57 -6.84
C LEU A 130 0.09 5.00 -6.71
N GLY A 131 -0.13 5.84 -7.73
CA GLY A 131 0.29 7.24 -7.70
C GLY A 131 -0.54 8.09 -6.72
N ASP A 132 -1.83 7.78 -6.60
CA ASP A 132 -2.72 8.46 -5.66
C ASP A 132 -2.45 8.01 -4.22
N ASP A 133 -2.22 6.72 -4.02
CA ASP A 133 -1.81 6.17 -2.73
C ASP A 133 -0.44 6.71 -2.29
N LEU A 134 0.52 6.87 -3.20
CA LEU A 134 1.81 7.49 -2.88
C LEU A 134 1.65 8.93 -2.37
N ARG A 135 0.80 9.72 -3.04
CA ARG A 135 0.49 11.09 -2.62
C ARG A 135 -0.22 11.11 -1.27
N PHE A 136 -1.19 10.21 -1.08
CA PHE A 136 -1.90 10.07 0.19
C PHE A 136 -0.96 9.70 1.34
N CYS A 137 -0.08 8.71 1.13
CA CYS A 137 0.91 8.31 2.11
C CYS A 137 1.86 9.46 2.49
N HIS A 138 2.22 10.32 1.56
CA HIS A 138 3.05 11.49 1.87
C HIS A 138 2.36 12.44 2.84
N GLU A 139 1.06 12.67 2.66
CA GLU A 139 0.26 13.49 3.58
C GLU A 139 0.04 12.80 4.94
N VAL A 140 -0.16 11.47 4.95
CA VAL A 140 -0.20 10.69 6.20
C VAL A 140 1.13 10.79 6.96
N THR A 141 2.27 10.69 6.27
CA THR A 141 3.60 10.85 6.89
C THR A 141 3.74 12.23 7.54
N LYS A 142 3.32 13.30 6.85
CA LYS A 142 3.34 14.66 7.42
C LYS A 142 2.47 14.74 8.68
N LEU A 143 1.26 14.20 8.65
CA LEU A 143 0.36 14.18 9.80
C LEU A 143 1.01 13.48 11.01
N VAL A 144 1.60 12.30 10.79
CA VAL A 144 2.32 11.57 11.84
C VAL A 144 3.46 12.40 12.40
N GLN A 145 4.28 13.01 11.55
CA GLN A 145 5.39 13.88 11.99
C GLN A 145 4.89 15.08 12.81
N SER A 146 3.80 15.73 12.38
CA SER A 146 3.22 16.86 13.12
C SER A 146 2.74 16.45 14.51
N ILE A 147 2.03 15.33 14.63
CA ILE A 147 1.56 14.81 15.94
C ILE A 147 2.75 14.56 16.87
N VAL A 148 3.87 14.09 16.33
CA VAL A 148 5.07 13.80 17.09
C VAL A 148 5.74 15.08 17.59
N LEU A 149 5.93 16.06 16.71
CA LEU A 149 6.49 17.37 17.08
C LEU A 149 5.62 18.05 18.14
N GLU A 150 4.30 18.04 17.96
CA GLU A 150 3.36 18.56 18.97
C GLU A 150 3.50 17.84 20.31
N SER A 151 3.68 16.51 20.30
CA SER A 151 3.86 15.72 21.54
C SER A 151 5.19 16.00 22.25
N LEU A 152 6.19 16.50 21.52
CA LEU A 152 7.49 16.92 22.04
C LEU A 152 7.50 18.38 22.51
N GLY A 153 6.44 19.14 22.23
CA GLY A 153 6.34 20.56 22.55
C GLY A 153 7.12 21.46 21.59
N GLU A 154 7.36 21.00 20.36
CA GLU A 154 8.00 21.74 19.26
C GLU A 154 7.00 22.33 18.27
#